data_AF-A0A8B4CBC1-F1
#
_entry.id   AF-A0A8B4CBC1-F1
#
_cell.length_a   1.000
_cell.length_b   1.000
_cell.length_c   1.000
_cell.angle_alpha   90.00
_cell.angle_beta   90.00
_cell.angle_gamma   90.00
#
_symmetry.space_group_name_H-M   'P 1'
#
loop_
_entity.id
_entity.type
_entity.pdbx_description
1 polymer ?
#
loop_
_entity_poly.entity_id
_entity_poly.type
_entity_poly.pdbx_seq_one_letter_code
_entity_poly.pdbx_strand_id
1 'polypeptide(L)'
;MFFKTSNPSALAAWQKYQQDCQKVKDEAKRLEAVLNVACRSVFVSGISGFYFKGLRFTEDKYPFHRDLWRKPTASNGWSCTPRTSRIPKTLRVASDELNSLWREYSPVTYARTDALLFWLGIDFSAILFGPVKWFCVDDVIYLQCGVKPAKQKMTEILSDEFYAAEKRVRG
;
A
#
# COMPACT_ATOMS: atom_id res chain seq x y z
N MET A 1 -18.20 -15.22 -1.39
CA MET A 1 -19.11 -15.06 -0.24
C MET A 1 -18.98 -13.64 0.29
N PHE A 2 -19.97 -13.15 1.03
CA PHE A 2 -20.01 -11.79 1.57
C PHE A 2 -20.21 -11.86 3.09
N PHE A 3 -19.49 -11.00 3.81
CA PHE A 3 -19.49 -10.99 5.27
C PHE A 3 -19.50 -9.56 5.79
N LYS A 4 -19.97 -9.37 7.03
CA LYS A 4 -19.84 -8.12 7.78
C LYS A 4 -19.43 -8.36 9.22
N THR A 5 -18.85 -7.34 9.85
CA THR A 5 -18.61 -7.31 11.30
C THR A 5 -18.61 -5.88 11.82
N SER A 6 -19.17 -5.69 13.01
CA SER A 6 -19.07 -4.46 13.81
C SER A 6 -18.20 -4.67 15.06
N ASN A 7 -17.36 -5.72 15.04
CA ASN A 7 -16.49 -6.03 16.17
C ASN A 7 -15.56 -4.83 16.47
N PRO A 8 -15.57 -4.29 17.71
CA PRO A 8 -14.77 -3.11 18.06
C PRO A 8 -13.28 -3.28 17.81
N SER A 9 -12.72 -4.47 18.05
CA SER A 9 -11.30 -4.74 17.81
C SER A 9 -10.97 -4.79 16.31
N ALA A 10 -11.87 -5.32 15.49
CA ALA A 10 -11.72 -5.29 14.03
C ALA A 10 -11.78 -3.84 13.51
N LEU A 11 -12.68 -3.02 14.04
CA LEU A 11 -12.79 -1.59 13.69
C LEU A 11 -11.55 -0.81 14.12
N ALA A 12 -11.02 -1.03 15.32
CA ALA A 12 -9.78 -0.42 15.77
C ALA A 12 -8.59 -0.81 14.87
N ALA A 13 -8.50 -2.09 14.47
CA ALA A 13 -7.48 -2.56 13.54
C ALA A 13 -7.64 -1.93 12.14
N TRP A 14 -8.87 -1.77 11.66
CA TRP A 14 -9.15 -1.07 10.40
C TRP A 14 -8.73 0.41 10.45
N GLN A 15 -9.08 1.12 11.52
CA GLN A 15 -8.68 2.51 11.72
C GLN A 15 -7.15 2.64 11.75
N LYS A 16 -6.46 1.75 12.48
CA LYS A 16 -4.99 1.74 12.50
C LYS A 16 -4.39 1.49 11.13
N TYR A 17 -4.93 0.55 10.36
CA TYR A 17 -4.51 0.29 8.98
C TYR A 17 -4.67 1.53 8.09
N GLN A 18 -5.79 2.25 8.19
CA GLN A 18 -6.02 3.49 7.44
C GLN A 18 -5.05 4.60 7.85
N GLN A 19 -4.79 4.76 9.15
CA GLN A 19 -3.81 5.70 9.68
C GLN A 19 -2.40 5.40 9.16
N ASP A 20 -2.00 4.13 9.15
CA ASP A 20 -0.72 3.72 8.60
C ASP A 20 -0.65 3.95 7.09
N CYS A 21 -1.73 3.69 6.34
CA CYS A 21 -1.79 4.01 4.91
C CYS A 21 -1.58 5.51 4.66
N GLN A 22 -2.19 6.36 5.48
CA GLN A 22 -2.01 7.81 5.40
C GLN A 22 -0.57 8.20 5.75
N LYS A 23 -0.01 7.63 6.81
CA LYS A 23 1.39 7.86 7.21
C LYS A 23 2.38 7.50 6.10
N VAL A 24 2.18 6.36 5.42
CA VAL A 24 3.00 5.97 4.26
C VAL A 24 2.94 7.02 3.15
N LYS A 25 1.75 7.57 2.86
CA LYS A 25 1.59 8.64 1.86
C LYS A 25 2.27 9.93 2.29
N ASP A 26 2.17 10.30 3.56
CA ASP A 26 2.77 11.52 4.09
C ASP A 26 4.31 11.45 4.12
N GLU A 27 4.88 10.29 4.49
CA GLU A 27 6.31 10.02 4.36
C GLU A 27 6.75 10.14 2.89
N ALA A 28 5.98 9.58 1.96
CA ALA A 28 6.33 9.59 0.54
C ALA A 28 6.29 11.00 -0.05
N LYS A 29 5.33 11.84 0.37
CA LYS A 29 5.28 13.26 0.01
C LYS A 29 6.49 14.05 0.49
N ARG A 30 7.06 13.71 1.66
CA ARG A 30 8.29 14.35 2.14
C ARG A 30 9.47 14.01 1.24
N LEU A 31 9.60 12.76 0.81
CA LEU A 31 10.61 12.35 -0.17
C LEU A 31 10.45 13.10 -1.51
N GLU A 32 9.22 13.21 -2.03
CA GLU A 32 8.94 13.98 -3.25
C GLU A 32 9.38 15.45 -3.11
N ALA A 33 9.07 16.07 -1.97
CA ALA A 33 9.44 17.46 -1.70
C ALA A 33 10.96 17.67 -1.65
N VAL A 34 11.69 16.78 -1.00
CA VAL A 34 13.16 16.87 -0.86
C VAL A 34 13.88 16.67 -2.20
N LEU A 35 13.35 15.80 -3.07
CA LEU A 35 13.90 15.60 -4.41
C LEU A 35 13.66 16.78 -5.35
N ASN A 36 12.73 17.68 -5.01
CA ASN A 36 12.46 18.94 -5.71
C ASN A 36 12.28 18.80 -7.24
N VAL A 37 11.62 17.72 -7.67
CA VAL A 37 11.30 17.45 -9.08
C VAL A 37 9.88 16.93 -9.22
N ALA A 38 9.30 17.10 -10.41
CA ALA A 38 8.02 16.52 -10.75
C ALA A 38 8.12 14.98 -10.77
N CYS A 39 7.66 14.35 -9.70
CA CYS A 39 7.57 12.91 -9.55
C CYS A 39 6.30 12.53 -8.79
N ARG A 40 5.91 11.27 -8.86
CA ARG A 40 4.77 10.71 -8.14
C ARG A 40 5.15 9.42 -7.45
N SER A 41 4.77 9.29 -6.20
CA SER A 41 4.94 8.07 -5.41
C SER A 41 4.06 6.96 -5.97
N VAL A 42 4.70 5.80 -6.16
CA VAL A 42 4.03 4.57 -6.56
C VAL A 42 3.88 3.71 -5.31
N PHE A 43 2.67 3.25 -5.06
CA PHE A 43 2.34 2.38 -3.94
C PHE A 43 1.89 1.01 -4.44
N VAL A 44 2.15 -0.01 -3.64
CA VAL A 44 1.55 -1.33 -3.82
C VAL A 44 0.52 -1.51 -2.73
N SER A 45 -0.69 -1.87 -3.14
CA SER A 45 -1.77 -2.31 -2.26
C SER A 45 -2.07 -3.76 -2.57
N GLY A 46 -2.25 -4.56 -1.54
CA GLY A 46 -2.66 -5.93 -1.65
C GLY A 46 -3.12 -6.47 -0.31
N ILE A 47 -3.32 -7.78 -0.26
CA ILE A 47 -3.86 -8.41 0.94
C ILE A 47 -2.89 -8.41 2.12
N SER A 48 -1.58 -8.33 1.87
CA SER A 48 -0.55 -8.16 2.91
C SER A 48 -0.46 -6.73 3.44
N GLY A 49 -1.03 -5.76 2.74
CA GLY A 49 -1.08 -4.38 3.16
C GLY A 49 -0.74 -3.36 2.08
N PHE A 50 -0.26 -2.20 2.52
CA PHE A 50 0.03 -1.05 1.68
C PHE A 50 1.40 -0.47 2.00
N TYR A 51 2.23 -0.29 0.97
CA TYR A 51 3.58 0.22 1.14
C TYR A 51 4.08 0.99 -0.09
N PHE A 52 5.12 1.79 0.13
CA PHE A 52 5.79 2.56 -0.90
C PHE A 52 6.70 1.67 -1.77
N LYS A 53 6.52 1.73 -3.09
CA LYS A 53 7.28 0.93 -4.05
C LYS A 53 8.48 1.67 -4.63
N GLY A 54 8.33 2.98 -4.85
CA GLY A 54 9.31 3.83 -5.51
C GLY A 54 8.64 5.06 -6.11
N LEU A 55 9.38 5.79 -6.95
CA LEU A 55 8.90 7.02 -7.60
C LEU A 55 8.72 6.83 -9.09
N ARG A 56 7.74 7.51 -9.68
CA ARG A 56 7.60 7.65 -11.12
C ARG A 56 7.89 9.09 -11.50
N PHE A 57 8.96 9.31 -12.26
CA PHE A 57 9.31 10.63 -12.77
C PHE A 57 8.43 10.99 -13.98
N THR A 58 8.04 12.26 -14.08
CA THR A 58 7.34 12.79 -15.25
C THR A 58 8.34 13.52 -16.15
N GLU A 59 8.21 13.35 -17.48
CA GLU A 59 8.96 14.12 -18.50
C GLU A 59 10.49 13.97 -18.50
N ASP A 60 11.02 12.78 -18.18
CA ASP A 60 12.48 12.50 -18.14
C ASP A 60 13.31 13.43 -17.23
N LYS A 61 12.65 14.21 -16.36
CA LYS A 61 13.29 15.09 -15.38
C LYS A 61 13.67 14.29 -14.14
N TYR A 62 14.88 13.75 -14.14
CA TYR A 62 15.45 13.08 -12.98
C TYR A 62 16.17 14.08 -12.07
N PRO A 63 16.04 13.97 -10.73
CA PRO A 63 16.73 14.87 -9.79
C PRO A 63 18.23 14.58 -9.71
N PHE A 64 18.64 13.40 -10.16
CA PHE A 64 20.01 12.94 -10.27
C PHE A 64 20.22 12.33 -11.67
N HIS A 65 21.47 12.13 -12.08
CA HIS A 65 21.78 11.51 -13.37
C HIS A 65 20.97 10.22 -13.59
N ARG A 66 20.34 10.06 -14.76
CA ARG A 66 19.41 8.95 -15.07
C ARG A 66 19.97 7.57 -14.73
N ASP A 67 21.27 7.35 -14.96
CA ASP A 67 21.92 6.07 -14.68
C ASP A 67 22.03 5.71 -13.19
N LEU A 68 21.78 6.67 -12.30
CA LEU A 68 21.66 6.44 -10.86
C LEU A 68 20.30 5.86 -10.46
N TRP A 69 19.35 5.76 -11.38
CA TRP A 69 18.04 5.17 -11.15
C TRP A 69 17.93 3.78 -11.78
N ARG A 70 17.14 2.91 -11.15
CA ARG A 70 16.69 1.66 -11.77
C ARG A 70 15.72 2.00 -12.91
N LYS A 71 15.81 1.23 -14.00
CA LYS A 71 14.90 1.40 -15.14
C LYS A 71 13.46 1.09 -14.68
N PRO A 72 12.47 1.95 -15.00
CA PRO A 72 11.08 1.63 -14.75
C PRO A 72 10.64 0.51 -15.68
N THR A 73 9.87 -0.44 -15.17
CA THR A 73 9.34 -1.58 -15.94
C THR A 73 7.85 -1.75 -15.69
N ALA A 74 7.13 -2.37 -16.63
CA ALA A 74 5.72 -2.69 -16.41
C ALA A 74 5.53 -3.53 -15.13
N SER A 75 6.44 -4.47 -14.85
CA SER A 75 6.40 -5.35 -13.68
C SER A 75 6.56 -4.64 -12.34
N ASN A 76 7.10 -3.41 -12.30
CA ASN A 76 7.25 -2.63 -11.08
C ASN A 76 6.30 -1.41 -11.02
N GLY A 77 5.28 -1.37 -11.89
CA GLY A 77 4.37 -0.24 -11.99
C GLY A 77 5.02 1.03 -12.53
N TRP A 78 6.08 0.89 -13.33
CA TRP A 78 6.90 1.99 -13.85
C TRP A 78 7.55 2.83 -12.74
N SER A 79 7.84 2.21 -11.59
CA SER A 79 8.53 2.84 -10.48
C SER A 79 10.06 2.76 -10.63
N CYS A 80 10.73 3.74 -10.06
CA CYS A 80 12.17 3.91 -10.00
C CYS A 80 12.60 3.95 -8.54
N THR A 81 13.73 3.32 -8.26
CA THR A 81 14.47 3.44 -7.00
C THR A 81 15.95 3.66 -7.31
N PRO A 82 16.76 4.13 -6.34
CA PRO A 82 18.19 4.27 -6.54
C PRO A 82 18.84 2.96 -6.99
N ARG A 83 19.77 3.09 -7.93
CA ARG A 83 20.57 1.98 -8.41
C ARG A 83 21.63 1.65 -7.36
N THR A 84 21.75 0.37 -7.03
CA THR A 84 22.66 -0.13 -5.99
C THR A 84 23.90 -0.84 -6.54
N SER A 85 23.94 -1.12 -7.84
CA SER A 85 25.01 -1.90 -8.47
C SER A 85 25.41 -1.32 -9.83
N ARG A 86 26.63 -1.60 -10.29
CA ARG A 86 27.17 -1.12 -11.59
C ARG A 86 27.01 0.40 -11.77
N ILE A 87 27.33 1.15 -10.71
CA ILE A 87 27.33 2.61 -10.72
C ILE A 87 28.61 3.08 -11.43
N PRO A 88 28.52 3.96 -12.45
CA PRO A 88 29.71 4.54 -13.08
C PRO A 88 30.61 5.25 -12.05
N LYS A 89 31.93 5.04 -12.14
CA LYS A 89 32.89 5.64 -11.18
C LYS A 89 32.75 7.17 -11.09
N THR A 90 32.47 7.82 -12.21
CA THR A 90 32.25 9.27 -12.32
C THR A 90 31.02 9.77 -11.56
N LEU A 91 30.06 8.89 -11.24
CA LEU A 91 28.82 9.23 -10.55
C LEU A 91 28.78 8.73 -9.11
N ARG A 92 29.90 8.25 -8.55
CA ARG A 92 29.92 7.64 -7.22
C ARG A 92 29.49 8.62 -6.12
N VAL A 93 30.01 9.85 -6.14
CA VAL A 93 29.67 10.89 -5.16
C VAL A 93 28.18 11.22 -5.21
N ALA A 94 27.64 11.48 -6.40
CA ALA A 94 26.22 11.74 -6.60
C ALA A 94 25.34 10.54 -6.21
N SER A 95 25.85 9.31 -6.39
CA SER A 95 25.15 8.10 -5.93
C SER A 95 25.09 8.00 -4.40
N ASP A 96 26.15 8.39 -3.69
CA ASP A 96 26.19 8.31 -2.23
C ASP A 96 25.28 9.38 -1.63
N GLU A 97 25.22 10.58 -2.23
CA GLU A 97 24.26 11.63 -1.89
C GLU A 97 22.81 11.14 -2.09
N LEU A 98 22.49 10.62 -3.29
CA LEU A 98 21.16 10.07 -3.57
C LEU A 98 20.77 8.96 -2.59
N ASN A 99 21.69 8.04 -2.29
CA ASN A 99 21.41 6.95 -1.36
C ASN A 99 21.20 7.46 0.08
N SER A 100 21.89 8.53 0.48
CA SER A 100 21.71 9.15 1.80
C SER A 100 20.33 9.79 1.91
N LEU A 101 19.95 10.63 0.94
CA LEU A 101 18.61 11.21 0.85
C LEU A 101 17.53 10.14 0.82
N TRP A 102 17.70 9.10 0.00
CA TRP A 102 16.72 8.02 -0.09
C TRP A 102 16.58 7.27 1.24
N ARG A 103 17.68 6.98 1.95
CA ARG A 103 17.61 6.30 3.26
C ARG A 103 16.94 7.16 4.33
N GLU A 104 17.16 8.46 4.30
CA GLU A 104 16.61 9.41 5.27
C GLU A 104 15.11 9.63 5.06
N TYR A 105 14.66 9.77 3.81
CA TYR A 105 13.30 10.20 3.49
C TYR A 105 12.40 9.11 2.92
N SER A 106 12.93 7.96 2.49
CA SER A 106 12.08 6.89 1.95
C SER A 106 11.13 6.37 3.03
N PRO A 107 9.83 6.21 2.72
CA PRO A 107 8.86 5.64 3.66
C PRO A 107 9.36 4.33 4.26
N VAL A 108 9.37 4.27 5.58
CA VAL A 108 9.71 3.07 6.35
C VAL A 108 8.46 2.40 6.87
N THR A 109 7.35 3.13 6.93
CA THR A 109 6.07 2.58 7.36
C THR A 109 5.58 1.55 6.34
N TYR A 110 5.10 0.42 6.84
CA TYR A 110 4.36 -0.57 6.08
C TYR A 110 3.00 -0.71 6.76
N ALA A 111 1.92 -0.34 6.07
CA ALA A 111 0.57 -0.50 6.58
C ALA A 111 0.13 -1.96 6.45
N ARG A 112 0.40 -2.75 7.48
CA ARG A 112 0.14 -4.19 7.51
C ARG A 112 -1.32 -4.50 7.81
N THR A 113 -1.82 -5.58 7.25
CA THR A 113 -3.19 -6.06 7.45
C THR A 113 -3.28 -7.23 8.43
N ASP A 114 -2.16 -7.76 8.94
CA ASP A 114 -2.13 -8.97 9.80
C ASP A 114 -3.10 -8.88 10.98
N ALA A 115 -3.08 -7.76 11.71
CA ALA A 115 -3.97 -7.54 12.84
C ALA A 115 -5.44 -7.48 12.42
N LEU A 116 -5.73 -6.84 11.28
CA LEU A 116 -7.08 -6.78 10.73
C LEU A 116 -7.56 -8.18 10.33
N LEU A 117 -6.76 -8.92 9.57
CA LEU A 117 -7.07 -10.29 9.14
C LEU A 117 -7.33 -11.22 10.32
N PHE A 118 -6.53 -11.12 11.38
CA PHE A 118 -6.75 -11.85 12.63
C PHE A 118 -8.13 -11.58 13.23
N TRP A 119 -8.54 -10.31 13.33
CA TRP A 119 -9.85 -9.95 13.87
C TRP A 119 -11.02 -10.33 12.96
N LEU A 120 -10.80 -10.32 11.65
CA LEU A 120 -11.76 -10.83 10.67
C LEU A 120 -11.84 -12.36 10.65
N GLY A 121 -10.91 -13.06 11.32
CA GLY A 121 -10.87 -14.52 11.31
C GLY A 121 -10.43 -15.09 9.96
N ILE A 122 -9.58 -14.36 9.24
CA ILE A 122 -9.14 -14.71 7.90
C ILE A 122 -7.69 -15.17 7.96
N ASP A 123 -7.45 -16.36 7.44
CA ASP A 123 -6.09 -16.85 7.20
C ASP A 123 -5.55 -16.23 5.90
N PHE A 124 -4.44 -15.51 6.01
CA PHE A 124 -3.73 -14.89 4.89
C PHE A 124 -3.41 -15.90 3.77
N SER A 125 -2.96 -17.10 4.13
CA SER A 125 -2.56 -18.13 3.16
C SER A 125 -3.73 -18.58 2.28
N ALA A 126 -4.94 -18.57 2.83
CA ALA A 126 -6.15 -19.02 2.15
C ALA A 126 -6.67 -17.99 1.13
N ILE A 127 -6.21 -16.74 1.21
CA ILE A 127 -6.66 -15.64 0.34
C ILE A 127 -5.56 -15.01 -0.50
N LEU A 128 -4.34 -15.55 -0.43
CA LEU A 128 -3.17 -15.01 -1.14
C LEU A 128 -3.38 -14.88 -2.66
N PHE A 129 -4.17 -15.79 -3.24
CA PHE A 129 -4.41 -15.85 -4.70
C PHE A 129 -5.87 -15.55 -5.08
N GLY A 130 -6.73 -15.23 -4.10
CA GLY A 130 -8.14 -14.98 -4.33
C GLY A 130 -8.46 -13.48 -4.41
N PRO A 131 -9.49 -13.06 -5.17
CA PRO A 131 -9.97 -11.70 -5.10
C PRO A 131 -10.54 -11.43 -3.70
N VAL A 132 -10.01 -10.39 -3.04
CA VAL A 132 -10.48 -9.91 -1.75
C VAL A 132 -10.87 -8.46 -1.92
N LYS A 133 -12.03 -8.11 -1.37
CA LYS A 133 -12.53 -6.75 -1.36
C LYS A 133 -13.12 -6.44 0.01
N TRP A 134 -12.71 -5.32 0.57
CA TRP A 134 -13.17 -4.87 1.87
C TRP A 134 -13.38 -3.37 1.88
N PHE A 135 -14.23 -2.90 2.78
CA PHE A 135 -14.43 -1.50 3.08
C PHE A 135 -15.10 -1.38 4.45
N CYS A 136 -15.08 -0.17 5.01
CA CYS A 136 -15.81 0.15 6.24
C CYS A 136 -16.77 1.29 5.94
N VAL A 137 -18.01 1.17 6.44
CA VAL A 137 -19.05 2.20 6.39
C VAL A 137 -19.89 2.09 7.66
N ASP A 138 -20.21 3.22 8.28
CA ASP A 138 -20.98 3.30 9.54
C ASP A 138 -20.51 2.31 10.63
N ASP A 139 -19.20 2.25 10.87
CA ASP A 139 -18.61 1.32 11.85
C ASP A 139 -18.93 -0.16 11.59
N VAL A 140 -19.15 -0.52 10.31
CA VAL A 140 -19.28 -1.90 9.87
C VAL A 140 -18.27 -2.18 8.76
N ILE A 141 -17.44 -3.21 8.98
CA ILE A 141 -16.51 -3.71 7.98
C ILE A 141 -17.23 -4.76 7.14
N TYR A 142 -17.21 -4.57 5.83
CA TYR A 142 -17.72 -5.49 4.84
C TYR A 142 -16.55 -6.20 4.15
N LEU A 143 -16.70 -7.50 3.90
CA LEU A 143 -15.70 -8.34 3.25
C LEU A 143 -16.34 -9.24 2.20
N GLN A 144 -15.81 -9.19 0.99
CA GLN A 144 -16.02 -10.19 -0.06
C GLN A 144 -14.73 -11.01 -0.20
N CYS A 145 -14.83 -12.31 -0.01
CA CYS A 145 -13.73 -13.23 -0.23
C CYS A 145 -14.21 -14.65 -0.61
N GLY A 146 -13.29 -15.45 -1.11
CA GLY A 146 -13.52 -16.85 -1.50
C GLY A 146 -13.44 -17.85 -0.34
N VAL A 147 -13.05 -17.41 0.86
CA VAL A 147 -12.87 -18.26 2.04
C VAL A 147 -13.89 -17.92 3.10
N LYS A 148 -14.21 -18.88 3.95
CA LYS A 148 -15.10 -18.63 5.09
C LYS A 148 -14.26 -18.14 6.28
N PRO A 149 -14.57 -16.98 6.87
CA PRO A 149 -13.98 -16.54 8.12
C PRO A 149 -14.14 -17.59 9.23
N ALA A 150 -13.23 -17.58 10.20
CA ALA A 150 -13.36 -18.35 11.43
C ALA A 150 -14.72 -18.08 12.09
N LYS A 151 -15.32 -19.14 12.66
CA LYS A 151 -16.67 -19.09 13.22
C LYS A 151 -16.83 -17.87 14.15
N GLN A 152 -17.97 -17.20 14.04
CA GLN A 152 -18.40 -16.07 14.89
C GLN A 152 -17.56 -14.77 14.78
N LYS A 153 -16.54 -14.70 13.92
CA LYS A 153 -15.78 -13.45 13.69
C LYS A 153 -16.50 -12.48 12.76
N MET A 154 -17.23 -13.02 11.79
CA MET A 154 -18.05 -12.26 10.87
C MET A 154 -19.39 -12.96 10.61
N THR A 155 -20.40 -12.18 10.29
CA THR A 155 -21.72 -12.65 9.88
C THR A 155 -21.78 -12.71 8.36
N GLU A 156 -22.16 -13.85 7.81
CA GLU A 156 -22.40 -14.01 6.37
C GLU A 156 -23.66 -13.22 5.96
N ILE A 157 -23.58 -12.50 4.84
CA ILE A 157 -24.64 -11.65 4.32
C ILE A 157 -24.88 -11.94 2.84
N LEU A 158 -25.99 -11.44 2.31
CA LEU A 158 -26.29 -11.49 0.89
C LEU A 158 -25.49 -10.44 0.11
N SER A 159 -25.29 -10.69 -1.18
CA SER A 159 -24.64 -9.75 -2.11
C SER A 159 -25.29 -8.38 -2.11
N ASP A 160 -26.62 -8.33 -1.99
CA ASP A 160 -27.40 -7.10 -2.13
C ASP A 160 -27.09 -6.13 -1.01
N GLU A 161 -26.96 -6.64 0.23
CA GLU A 161 -26.54 -5.84 1.37
C GLU A 161 -25.12 -5.30 1.18
N PHE A 162 -24.19 -6.15 0.73
CA PHE A 162 -22.81 -5.75 0.48
C PHE A 162 -22.72 -4.65 -0.59
N TYR A 163 -23.39 -4.81 -1.73
CA TYR A 163 -23.34 -3.83 -2.81
C TYR A 163 -24.12 -2.55 -2.48
N ALA A 164 -25.18 -2.62 -1.68
CA ALA A 164 -25.86 -1.43 -1.15
C ALA A 164 -24.91 -0.62 -0.26
N ALA A 165 -24.19 -1.28 0.66
CA ALA A 165 -23.20 -0.63 1.50
C ALA A 165 -22.02 -0.06 0.68
N GLU A 166 -21.56 -0.79 -0.34
CA GLU A 166 -20.49 -0.31 -1.22
C GLU A 166 -20.87 0.98 -1.97
N LYS A 167 -22.11 1.07 -2.47
CA LYS A 167 -22.58 2.28 -3.16
C LYS A 167 -22.49 3.51 -2.28
N ARG A 168 -22.69 3.37 -0.97
CA ARG A 168 -22.60 4.47 0.01
C ARG A 168 -21.18 4.96 0.28
N VAL A 169 -20.18 4.12 -0.01
CA VAL A 169 -18.76 4.50 0.10
C VAL A 169 -18.27 5.17 -1.19
N ARG A 170 -18.89 4.84 -2.33
CA ARG A 170 -18.49 5.34 -3.65
C ARG A 170 -19.27 6.58 -4.11
N GLY A 171 -20.49 6.78 -3.61
CA GLY A 171 -21.32 7.96 -3.85
C GLY A 171 -20.97 9.09 -2.90
#